data_AF-A0A6P2AAV9-F1
#
_entry.id   AF-A0A6P2AAV9-F1
#
_cell.length_a   1.000
_cell.length_b   1.000
_cell.length_c   1.000
_cell.angle_alpha   90.00
_cell.angle_beta   90.00
_cell.angle_gamma   90.00
#
_symmetry.space_group_name_H-M   'P 1'
#
loop_
_entity.id
_entity.type
_entity.pdbx_description
1 polymer ?
#
loop_
_entity_poly.entity_id
_entity_poly.type
_entity_poly.pdbx_seq_one_letter_code
_entity_poly.pdbx_strand_id
1 'polypeptide(L)'
;MAIPISIYAFDCRTTNWRICRLNCQESLENGNTQRLEPISEPQIVALTTFNHNGQCLPASILLDKDGQIQRYGQSAYELACEPTQLAYLHDAFKLCIGNHQSPSPLGPCRRYTHREVLNYTQLLLSQVVEQLEREKTSSFYN
;
A
#
# COMPACT_ATOMS: atom_id res chain seq x y z
N MET A 1 4.90 24.95 22.43
CA MET A 1 3.97 23.84 22.71
C MET A 1 4.32 22.73 21.73
N ALA A 2 4.46 21.50 22.19
CA ALA A 2 4.97 20.43 21.34
C ALA A 2 3.82 19.57 20.82
N ILE A 3 3.75 19.41 19.50
CA ILE A 3 2.61 18.76 18.83
C ILE A 3 3.06 17.35 18.43
N PRO A 4 2.36 16.29 18.88
CA PRO A 4 2.68 14.93 18.43
C PRO A 4 2.31 14.75 16.96
N ILE A 5 3.24 14.23 16.18
CA ILE A 5 3.06 13.95 14.75
C ILE A 5 3.52 12.51 14.47
N SER A 6 2.78 11.79 13.64
CA SER A 6 3.20 10.48 13.13
C SER A 6 3.62 10.60 11.67
N ILE A 7 4.83 10.16 11.36
CA ILE A 7 5.34 10.05 9.99
C ILE A 7 5.21 8.59 9.55
N TYR A 8 4.66 8.36 8.36
CA TYR A 8 4.53 7.03 7.78
C TYR A 8 5.46 6.87 6.58
N ALA A 9 6.17 5.76 6.54
CA ALA A 9 7.01 5.36 5.42
C ALA A 9 6.43 4.10 4.77
N PHE A 10 6.30 4.12 3.45
CA PHE A 10 5.74 3.03 2.65
C PHE A 10 6.85 2.36 1.84
N ASP A 11 7.19 1.12 2.18
CA ASP A 11 8.09 0.28 1.38
C ASP A 11 7.26 -0.45 0.32
N CYS A 12 7.09 0.18 -0.85
CA CYS A 12 6.28 -0.35 -1.95
C CYS A 12 7.09 -1.29 -2.85
N ARG A 13 7.56 -2.44 -2.34
CA ARG A 13 8.29 -3.43 -3.15
C ARG A 13 7.41 -4.04 -4.23
N THR A 14 8.03 -4.86 -5.09
CA THR A 14 7.35 -5.53 -6.19
C THR A 14 6.25 -6.50 -5.76
N THR A 15 6.48 -7.27 -4.70
CA THR A 15 5.57 -8.35 -4.28
C THR A 15 4.87 -8.07 -2.97
N ASN A 16 5.54 -7.42 -2.02
CA ASN A 16 5.03 -7.21 -0.67
C ASN A 16 5.35 -5.80 -0.20
N TRP A 17 4.31 -5.08 0.18
CA TRP A 17 4.41 -3.74 0.73
C TRP A 17 4.47 -3.79 2.26
N ARG A 18 5.19 -2.85 2.86
CA ARG A 18 5.26 -2.67 4.30
C ARG A 18 5.08 -1.21 4.65
N ILE A 19 4.55 -0.95 5.84
CA ILE A 19 4.37 0.39 6.37
C ILE A 19 5.09 0.46 7.70
N CYS A 20 5.86 1.51 7.89
CA CYS A 20 6.47 1.84 9.17
C CYS A 20 5.95 3.19 9.64
N ARG A 21 5.77 3.35 10.95
CA ARG A 21 5.40 4.59 11.61
C ARG A 21 6.53 5.04 12.52
N LEU A 22 6.87 6.31 12.44
CA LEU A 22 7.72 7.01 13.40
C LEU A 22 6.87 8.05 14.13
N ASN A 23 6.86 8.01 15.47
CA ASN A 23 6.24 9.07 16.25
C ASN A 23 7.29 10.14 16.54
N CYS A 24 6.91 11.38 16.26
CA CYS A 24 7.74 12.56 16.42
C CYS A 24 7.02 13.59 17.29
N GLN A 25 7.80 14.49 17.85
CA GLN A 25 7.34 15.69 18.48
C GLN A 25 7.80 16.87 17.64
N GLU A 26 6.84 17.70 17.22
CA GLU A 26 7.11 18.96 16.54
C GLU A 26 7.34 20.06 17.57
N SER A 27 8.45 20.77 17.45
CA SER A 27 8.78 21.96 18.23
C SER A 27 9.08 23.15 17.31
N LEU A 28 8.77 24.35 17.80
CA LEU A 28 9.14 25.60 17.15
C LEU A 28 10.46 26.07 17.76
N GLU A 29 11.52 26.12 16.96
CA GLU A 29 12.77 26.78 17.35
C GLU A 29 12.74 28.27 16.96
N ASN A 30 13.56 29.07 17.66
CA ASN A 30 13.69 30.52 17.56
C ASN A 30 13.52 31.03 16.11
N GLY A 31 12.34 31.58 15.78
CA GLY A 31 12.09 32.25 14.49
C GLY A 31 11.22 31.50 13.46
N ASN A 32 10.41 30.51 13.87
CA ASN A 32 9.46 29.71 13.06
C ASN A 32 10.05 28.48 12.34
N THR A 33 11.25 28.03 12.71
CA THR A 33 11.78 26.77 12.17
C THR A 33 11.10 25.60 12.89
N GLN A 34 10.34 24.79 12.15
CA GLN A 34 9.78 23.54 12.65
C GLN A 34 10.87 22.48 12.72
N ARG A 35 11.04 21.89 13.89
CA ARG A 35 11.91 20.74 14.10
C ARG A 35 11.08 19.54 14.49
N LEU A 36 11.30 18.42 13.80
CA LEU A 36 10.69 17.13 14.11
C LEU A 36 11.72 16.27 14.83
N GLU A 37 11.45 15.92 16.08
CA GLU A 37 12.30 15.04 16.87
C GLU A 37 11.62 13.69 17.08
N PRO A 38 12.26 12.55 16.73
CA PRO A 38 11.74 11.23 17.03
C PRO A 38 11.58 11.06 18.55
N ILE A 39 10.42 10.57 18.98
CA ILE A 39 10.14 10.25 20.38
C ILE A 39 10.01 8.75 20.63
N SER A 40 10.14 7.94 19.58
CA SER A 40 10.16 6.49 19.64
C SER A 40 11.02 5.92 18.51
N GLU A 41 11.39 4.64 18.63
CA GLU A 41 11.89 3.87 17.49
C GLU A 41 10.79 3.71 16.41
N PRO A 42 11.16 3.51 15.13
CA PRO A 42 10.22 3.15 14.08
C PRO A 42 9.49 1.83 14.39
N GLN A 43 8.18 1.81 14.17
CA GLN A 43 7.34 0.63 14.39
C GLN A 43 6.72 0.15 13.08
N ILE A 44 6.68 -1.17 12.87
CA ILE A 44 5.91 -1.74 11.76
C ILE A 44 4.42 -1.52 12.05
N VAL A 45 3.69 -1.04 11.05
CA VAL A 45 2.24 -0.93 11.09
C VAL A 45 1.64 -2.20 10.52
N ALA A 46 0.84 -2.88 11.33
CA ALA A 46 0.05 -4.04 10.92
C ALA A 46 -1.39 -3.59 10.71
N LEU A 47 -1.83 -3.48 9.45
CA LEU A 47 -3.23 -3.23 9.13
C LEU A 47 -4.00 -4.56 9.07
N THR A 48 -5.30 -4.52 9.32
CA THR A 48 -6.16 -5.71 9.26
C THR A 48 -6.20 -6.37 7.87
N THR A 49 -5.87 -5.62 6.82
CA THR A 49 -5.82 -6.09 5.43
C THR A 49 -4.47 -6.70 5.03
N PHE A 50 -3.50 -6.72 5.94
CA PHE A 50 -2.22 -7.40 5.72
C PHE A 50 -2.39 -8.91 5.81
N ASN A 51 -1.39 -9.67 5.34
CA ASN A 51 -1.42 -11.13 5.43
C ASN A 51 -1.51 -11.63 6.87
N HIS A 52 -1.76 -12.93 7.05
CA HIS A 52 -1.99 -13.56 8.37
C HIS A 52 -0.89 -13.31 9.43
N ASN A 53 0.32 -12.93 9.02
CA ASN A 53 1.40 -12.61 9.95
C ASN A 53 1.47 -11.11 10.30
N GLY A 54 0.55 -10.28 9.76
CA GLY A 54 0.41 -8.85 10.03
C GLY A 54 1.57 -7.98 9.52
N GLN A 55 2.50 -8.53 8.74
CA GLN A 55 3.79 -7.88 8.47
C GLN A 55 3.89 -7.29 7.06
N CYS A 56 3.10 -7.77 6.11
CA CYS A 56 3.10 -7.19 4.77
C CYS A 56 1.78 -7.34 4.04
N LEU A 57 1.60 -6.44 3.09
CA LEU A 57 0.49 -6.42 2.14
C LEU A 57 0.99 -6.93 0.79
N PRO A 58 0.42 -8.01 0.24
CA PRO A 58 0.73 -8.40 -1.13
C PRO A 58 0.41 -7.27 -2.12
N ALA A 59 1.30 -7.03 -3.09
CA ALA A 59 1.14 -6.01 -4.12
C ALA A 59 0.19 -6.51 -5.22
N SER A 60 -1.07 -6.66 -4.87
CA SER A 60 -2.12 -7.24 -5.70
C SER A 60 -3.43 -6.44 -5.60
N ILE A 61 -4.12 -6.35 -6.73
CA ILE A 61 -5.43 -5.71 -6.86
C ILE A 61 -6.30 -6.62 -7.72
N LEU A 62 -7.52 -6.88 -7.28
CA LEU A 62 -8.55 -7.47 -8.11
C LEU A 62 -9.51 -6.36 -8.54
N LEU A 63 -9.61 -6.14 -9.84
CA LEU A 63 -10.54 -5.16 -10.40
C LEU A 63 -11.86 -5.82 -10.78
N ASP A 64 -12.94 -5.05 -10.82
CA ASP A 64 -14.17 -5.47 -11.49
C ASP A 64 -14.12 -5.17 -13.00
N LYS A 65 -15.24 -5.42 -13.69
CA LYS A 65 -15.38 -5.20 -15.13
C LYS A 65 -15.31 -3.72 -15.52
N ASP A 66 -15.57 -2.82 -14.58
CA ASP A 66 -15.55 -1.38 -14.77
C ASP A 66 -14.19 -0.77 -14.36
N GLY A 67 -13.22 -1.63 -14.01
CA GLY A 67 -11.87 -1.24 -13.58
C GLY A 67 -11.82 -0.66 -12.17
N GLN A 68 -12.85 -0.86 -11.35
CA GLN A 68 -12.86 -0.44 -9.95
C GLN A 68 -12.25 -1.52 -9.05
N ILE A 69 -11.69 -1.11 -7.91
CA ILE A 69 -11.10 -2.06 -6.95
C ILE A 69 -12.22 -2.86 -6.28
N GLN A 70 -12.22 -4.16 -6.52
CA GLN A 70 -13.09 -5.10 -5.81
C GLN A 70 -12.43 -5.60 -4.52
N ARG A 71 -11.15 -5.99 -4.61
CA ARG A 71 -10.31 -6.47 -3.49
C ARG A 71 -8.86 -6.09 -3.71
N TYR A 72 -8.06 -6.10 -2.65
CA TYR A 72 -6.62 -5.85 -2.72
C TYR A 72 -5.86 -6.69 -1.68
N GLY A 73 -4.55 -6.83 -1.85
CA GLY A 73 -3.70 -7.60 -0.95
C GLY A 73 -4.04 -9.09 -0.95
N GLN A 74 -4.00 -9.72 0.23
CA GLN A 74 -4.27 -11.15 0.35
C GLN A 74 -5.69 -11.51 -0.13
N SER A 75 -6.68 -10.68 0.19
CA SER A 75 -8.07 -10.89 -0.20
C SER A 75 -8.30 -10.88 -1.72
N ALA A 76 -7.42 -10.23 -2.50
CA ALA A 76 -7.48 -10.28 -3.96
C ALA A 76 -7.12 -11.67 -4.48
N TYR A 77 -6.12 -12.33 -3.89
CA TYR A 77 -5.75 -13.70 -4.25
C TYR A 77 -6.83 -14.70 -3.85
N GLU A 78 -7.41 -14.54 -2.65
CA GLU A 78 -8.47 -15.42 -2.15
C GLU A 78 -9.69 -15.43 -3.07
N LEU A 79 -10.10 -14.25 -3.56
CA LEU A 79 -11.23 -14.14 -4.48
C LEU A 79 -10.87 -14.54 -5.92
N ALA A 80 -9.61 -14.37 -6.34
CA ALA A 80 -9.12 -14.77 -7.65
C ALA A 80 -8.95 -16.30 -7.83
N CYS A 81 -9.14 -17.10 -6.78
CA CYS A 81 -9.21 -18.56 -6.87
C CYS A 81 -10.33 -19.05 -7.82
N GLU A 82 -11.36 -18.22 -8.02
CA GLU A 82 -12.39 -18.45 -9.04
C GLU A 82 -11.80 -18.20 -10.44
N PRO A 83 -11.81 -19.18 -11.37
CA PRO A 83 -11.16 -19.04 -12.67
C PRO A 83 -11.64 -17.83 -13.50
N THR A 84 -12.88 -17.40 -13.29
CA THR A 84 -13.48 -16.24 -13.96
C THR A 84 -12.91 -14.91 -13.46
N GLN A 85 -12.36 -14.88 -12.25
CA GLN A 85 -11.79 -13.70 -11.60
C GLN A 85 -10.31 -13.52 -11.90
N LEU A 86 -9.60 -14.61 -12.23
CA LEU A 86 -8.14 -14.58 -12.46
C LEU A 86 -7.72 -13.56 -13.53
N ALA A 87 -8.54 -13.34 -14.56
CA ALA A 87 -8.26 -12.35 -15.62
C ALA A 87 -8.25 -10.89 -15.12
N TYR A 88 -8.91 -10.63 -13.99
CA TYR A 88 -9.00 -9.32 -13.36
C TYR A 88 -8.03 -9.15 -12.19
N LEU A 89 -7.22 -10.17 -11.89
CA LEU A 89 -6.16 -10.07 -10.91
C LEU A 89 -4.96 -9.36 -11.53
N HIS A 90 -4.48 -8.34 -10.82
CA HIS A 90 -3.32 -7.56 -11.15
C HIS A 90 -2.32 -7.63 -10.01
N ASP A 91 -1.25 -8.40 -10.20
CA ASP A 91 -0.18 -8.54 -9.22
C ASP A 91 1.21 -8.34 -9.84
N ALA A 92 2.21 -8.23 -8.96
CA ALA A 92 3.63 -8.09 -9.32
C ALA A 92 3.91 -7.01 -10.39
N PHE A 93 3.03 -6.02 -10.52
CA PHE A 93 3.00 -5.11 -11.65
C PHE A 93 4.29 -4.27 -11.76
N LYS A 94 4.96 -4.00 -10.64
CA LYS A 94 6.25 -3.30 -10.60
C LYS A 94 7.40 -4.03 -11.31
N LEU A 95 7.30 -5.33 -11.61
CA LEU A 95 8.30 -6.05 -12.44
C LEU A 95 8.45 -5.42 -13.84
N CYS A 96 7.44 -4.70 -14.31
CA CYS A 96 7.46 -4.09 -15.64
C CYS A 96 8.04 -2.66 -15.64
N ILE A 97 8.42 -2.10 -14.49
CA ILE A 97 9.13 -0.79 -14.46
C ILE A 97 10.52 -0.99 -15.06
N GLY A 98 10.88 -0.13 -16.01
CA GLY A 98 12.15 -0.22 -16.73
C GLY A 98 12.25 -1.38 -17.74
N ASN A 99 11.18 -2.16 -17.94
CA ASN A 99 11.11 -3.16 -18.99
C ASN A 99 10.46 -2.56 -20.25
N HIS A 100 11.17 -2.60 -21.37
CA HIS A 100 10.70 -2.09 -22.67
C HIS A 100 9.93 -3.13 -23.50
N GLN A 101 9.72 -4.34 -22.98
CA GLN A 101 8.99 -5.38 -23.67
C GLN A 101 7.49 -5.06 -23.74
N SER A 102 6.88 -5.37 -24.88
CA SER A 102 5.46 -5.17 -25.11
C SER A 102 4.61 -5.96 -24.11
N PRO A 103 3.47 -5.39 -23.64
CA PRO A 103 2.56 -6.08 -22.74
C PRO A 103 2.05 -7.38 -23.38
N SER A 104 1.98 -8.44 -22.58
CA SER A 104 1.40 -9.74 -22.95
C SER A 104 0.16 -9.96 -22.08
N PRO A 105 -1.04 -10.05 -22.69
CA PRO A 105 -2.29 -10.14 -21.96
C PRO A 105 -2.59 -11.55 -21.41
N LEU A 106 -1.83 -12.57 -21.81
CA LEU A 106 -2.11 -13.97 -21.51
C LEU A 106 -0.85 -14.68 -20.98
N GLY A 107 -0.94 -15.20 -19.77
CA GLY A 107 0.07 -16.04 -19.13
C GLY A 107 0.30 -15.70 -17.65
N PRO A 108 0.94 -16.60 -16.88
CA PRO A 108 1.26 -16.43 -15.46
C PRO A 108 2.22 -15.27 -15.14
N CYS A 109 2.55 -14.44 -16.13
CA CYS A 109 3.37 -13.23 -16.02
C CYS A 109 2.74 -12.13 -16.89
N ARG A 110 1.60 -11.60 -16.46
CA ARG A 110 0.96 -10.45 -17.13
C ARG A 110 1.96 -9.30 -17.16
N ARG A 111 2.17 -8.74 -18.35
CA ARG A 111 3.06 -7.58 -18.52
C ARG A 111 2.24 -6.32 -18.64
N TYR A 112 2.71 -5.27 -17.98
CA TYR A 112 2.05 -3.99 -17.89
C TYR A 112 2.93 -2.90 -18.50
N THR A 113 2.31 -1.93 -19.14
CA THR A 113 2.95 -0.67 -19.50
C THR A 113 3.34 0.10 -18.23
N HIS A 114 4.34 0.99 -18.30
CA HIS A 114 4.71 1.83 -17.15
C HIS A 114 3.52 2.64 -16.62
N ARG A 115 2.62 3.10 -17.51
CA ARG A 115 1.40 3.80 -17.12
C ARG A 115 0.48 2.93 -16.28
N GLU A 116 0.22 1.70 -16.71
CA GLU A 116 -0.59 0.75 -15.94
C GLU A 116 0.03 0.46 -14.58
N VAL A 117 1.35 0.25 -14.52
CA VAL A 117 2.07 0.01 -13.26
C VAL A 117 1.92 1.18 -12.28
N LEU A 118 2.08 2.41 -12.76
CA LEU A 118 1.93 3.61 -11.94
C LEU A 118 0.48 3.77 -11.46
N ASN A 119 -0.50 3.50 -12.34
CA ASN A 119 -1.92 3.53 -11.98
C ASN A 119 -2.25 2.49 -10.91
N TYR A 120 -1.81 1.23 -11.04
CA TYR A 120 -2.06 0.20 -10.02
C TYR A 120 -1.34 0.52 -8.72
N THR A 121 -0.11 1.06 -8.79
CA THR A 121 0.61 1.52 -7.58
C THR A 121 -0.19 2.62 -6.88
N GLN A 122 -0.71 3.61 -7.62
CA GLN A 122 -1.54 4.67 -7.06
C GLN A 122 -2.82 4.11 -6.42
N LEU A 123 -3.54 3.25 -7.13
CA LEU A 123 -4.78 2.62 -6.67
C LEU A 123 -4.57 1.84 -5.35
N LEU A 124 -3.55 1.00 -5.28
CA LEU A 124 -3.23 0.25 -4.07
C LEU A 124 -2.85 1.19 -2.92
N LEU A 125 -2.02 2.20 -3.19
CA LEU A 125 -1.62 3.17 -2.17
C LEU A 125 -2.81 3.94 -1.60
N SER A 126 -3.76 4.37 -2.44
CA SER A 126 -4.99 5.02 -2.00
C SER A 126 -5.79 4.14 -1.04
N GLN A 127 -5.98 2.85 -1.37
CA GLN A 127 -6.68 1.91 -0.47
C GLN A 127 -5.98 1.72 0.87
N VAL A 128 -4.64 1.67 0.85
CA VAL A 128 -3.86 1.52 2.08
C VAL A 128 -3.95 2.77 2.96
N VAL A 129 -3.89 3.97 2.36
CA VAL A 129 -4.05 5.23 3.10
C VAL A 129 -5.45 5.32 3.71
N GLU A 130 -6.49 5.02 2.95
CA GLU A 130 -7.86 4.98 3.48
C GLU A 130 -8.00 3.99 4.64
N GLN A 131 -7.42 2.79 4.51
CA GLN A 131 -7.46 1.79 5.58
C GLN A 131 -6.71 2.27 6.84
N LEU A 132 -5.55 2.89 6.66
CA LEU A 132 -4.77 3.47 7.75
C LEU A 132 -5.56 4.55 8.50
N GLU A 133 -6.30 5.41 7.79
CA GLU A 133 -7.16 6.43 8.39
C GLU A 133 -8.34 5.84 9.16
N ARG A 134 -8.99 4.80 8.63
CA ARG A 134 -10.09 4.08 9.29
C ARG A 134 -9.64 3.41 10.59
N GLU A 135 -8.51 2.72 10.57
CA GLU A 135 -7.98 2.02 11.75
C GLU A 135 -7.40 2.99 12.79
N LYS A 136 -6.76 4.09 12.35
CA LYS A 136 -6.31 5.17 13.24
C LYS A 136 -7.48 5.77 14.01
N THR A 137 -8.59 6.07 13.34
CA THR A 137 -9.78 6.67 13.96
C THR A 137 -10.44 5.71 14.96
N SER A 138 -10.53 4.43 14.62
CA SER A 138 -11.08 3.40 15.51
C SER A 138 -10.29 3.21 16.81
N SER A 139 -8.99 3.55 16.81
CA SER A 139 -8.13 3.44 18.00
C SER A 139 -8.35 4.57 19.03
N PHE A 140 -9.05 5.65 18.69
CA PHE A 140 -9.37 6.74 19.62
C PHE A 140 -10.69 6.55 20.39
N TYR A 141 -11.48 5.54 20.03
CA TYR A 141 -12.79 5.26 20.65
C TYR A 141 -12.77 4.03 21.57
N ASN A 142 -11.60 3.48 21.88
CA ASN A 142 -11.39 2.39 22.83
C ASN A 142 -10.52 2.84 24.00
#